data_AF-A0A822B8N1-F1
#
_entry.id   AF-A0A822B8N1-F1
#
_cell.length_a   1.000
_cell.length_b   1.000
_cell.length_c   1.000
_cell.angle_alpha   90.00
_cell.angle_beta   90.00
_cell.angle_gamma   90.00
#
_symmetry.space_group_name_H-M   'P 1'
#
loop_
_entity.id
_entity.type
_entity.pdbx_description
1 polymer ?
#
loop_
_entity_poly.entity_id
_entity_poly.type
_entity_poly.pdbx_seq_one_letter_code
_entity_poly.pdbx_strand_id
1 'polypeptide(L)'
;MIESLSWRWFRVILPICFICFLYICSFYLFLCATNSLIYSTVCLIHANESFCSEIDHNKSLRASQTLIQKESSQWSLYGTLSFGIIACFISPIYGSLSDTKNRKLPIILTISNAIITGVIITIGSIFRGTKTSLLLYIIASIINGFGGGTLILLSSCFGYVSDICIEKEQHVQAIAIIEASLHLGTIIGYVLCTFVFKFHAKT
;
A
#
# COMPACT_ATOMS: atom_id res chain seq x y z
N MET A 1 14.07 36.74 -14.36
CA MET A 1 12.61 36.43 -14.47
C MET A 1 12.35 34.94 -14.70
N ILE A 2 13.22 34.23 -15.44
CA ILE A 2 13.12 32.77 -15.67
C ILE A 2 13.48 31.96 -14.40
N GLU A 3 14.51 32.36 -13.64
CA GLU A 3 14.86 31.71 -12.35
C GLU A 3 13.76 31.81 -11.29
N SER A 4 13.04 32.94 -11.22
CA SER A 4 11.94 33.11 -10.26
C SER A 4 10.72 32.27 -10.60
N LEU A 5 10.49 31.98 -11.88
CA LEU A 5 9.44 31.05 -12.32
C LEU A 5 9.86 29.61 -12.01
N SER A 6 11.13 29.27 -12.26
CA SER A 6 11.72 27.95 -11.97
C SER A 6 11.67 27.59 -10.47
N TRP A 7 11.91 28.55 -9.59
CA TRP A 7 11.82 28.28 -8.16
C TRP A 7 10.38 28.07 -7.65
N ARG A 8 9.39 28.61 -8.37
CA ARG A 8 7.99 28.62 -7.93
C ARG A 8 7.27 27.29 -8.23
N TRP A 9 7.50 26.67 -9.40
CA TRP A 9 6.95 25.33 -9.70
C TRP A 9 7.59 24.25 -8.82
N PHE A 10 8.91 24.33 -8.60
CA PHE A 10 9.63 23.37 -7.76
C PHE A 10 9.12 23.34 -6.31
N ARG A 11 8.81 24.51 -5.72
CA ARG A 11 8.20 24.61 -4.37
C ARG A 11 6.84 23.92 -4.26
N VAL A 12 6.11 23.79 -5.36
CA VAL A 12 4.78 23.17 -5.38
C VAL A 12 4.89 21.65 -5.61
N ILE A 13 5.85 21.20 -6.42
CA ILE A 13 6.07 19.77 -6.71
C ILE A 13 6.71 19.05 -5.52
N LEU A 14 7.67 19.67 -4.85
CA LEU A 14 8.38 19.08 -3.72
C LEU A 14 7.45 18.47 -2.63
N PRO A 15 6.43 19.18 -2.13
CA PRO A 15 5.52 18.60 -1.14
C PRO A 15 4.67 17.45 -1.71
N ILE A 16 4.31 17.48 -3.00
CA ILE A 16 3.57 16.38 -3.65
C ILE A 16 4.46 15.13 -3.70
N CYS A 17 5.71 15.28 -4.15
CA CYS A 17 6.68 14.18 -4.16
C CYS A 17 6.90 13.61 -2.76
N PHE A 18 6.96 14.46 -1.73
CA PHE A 18 7.11 14.01 -0.35
C PHE A 18 5.88 13.23 0.15
N ILE A 19 4.66 13.68 -0.16
CA ILE A 19 3.42 12.97 0.18
C ILE A 19 3.36 11.62 -0.55
N CYS A 20 3.65 11.60 -1.85
CA CYS A 20 3.72 10.39 -2.67
C CYS A 20 4.74 9.39 -2.10
N PHE A 21 5.95 9.86 -1.78
CA PHE A 21 7.00 9.07 -1.17
C PHE A 21 6.54 8.44 0.16
N LEU A 22 5.99 9.24 1.08
CA LEU A 22 5.53 8.75 2.38
C LEU A 22 4.38 7.74 2.25
N TYR A 23 3.42 8.05 1.37
CA TYR A 23 2.28 7.16 1.13
C TYR A 23 2.73 5.81 0.57
N ILE A 24 3.60 5.80 -0.45
CA ILE A 24 4.11 4.55 -1.03
C ILE A 24 4.96 3.77 -0.03
N CYS A 25 5.85 4.46 0.69
CA CYS A 25 6.67 3.84 1.73
C CYS A 25 5.79 3.14 2.78
N SER A 26 4.75 3.83 3.26
CA SER A 26 3.78 3.27 4.20
C SER A 26 3.00 2.09 3.59
N PHE A 27 2.59 2.20 2.33
CA PHE A 27 1.84 1.16 1.63
C PHE A 27 2.63 -0.15 1.53
N TYR A 28 3.91 -0.07 1.16
CA TYR A 28 4.75 -1.27 1.05
C TYR A 28 5.14 -1.86 2.40
N LEU A 29 5.37 -1.03 3.42
CA LEU A 29 5.54 -1.51 4.79
C LEU A 29 4.29 -2.26 5.26
N PHE A 30 3.11 -1.69 5.01
CA PHE A 30 1.83 -2.29 5.36
C PHE A 30 1.56 -3.60 4.61
N LEU A 31 1.86 -3.65 3.31
CA LEU A 31 1.74 -4.87 2.50
C LEU A 31 2.60 -6.00 3.07
N CYS A 32 3.83 -5.69 3.45
CA CYS A 32 4.79 -6.62 4.01
C CYS A 32 4.33 -7.17 5.38
N ALA A 33 3.88 -6.28 6.27
CA ALA A 33 3.29 -6.66 7.57
C ALA A 33 2.04 -7.54 7.42
N THR A 34 1.16 -7.20 6.48
CA THR A 34 -0.08 -7.93 6.23
C THR A 34 0.18 -9.34 5.70
N ASN A 35 1.09 -9.50 4.73
CA ASN A 35 1.44 -10.83 4.22
C ASN A 35 2.05 -11.73 5.31
N SER A 36 2.89 -11.17 6.19
CA SER A 36 3.41 -11.91 7.35
C SER A 36 2.31 -12.31 8.33
N LEU A 37 1.36 -11.40 8.61
CA LEU A 37 0.23 -11.70 9.48
C LEU A 37 -0.68 -12.80 8.91
N ILE A 38 -0.97 -12.77 7.61
CA ILE A 38 -1.75 -13.79 6.92
C ILE A 38 -1.03 -15.14 7.00
N TYR A 39 0.26 -15.17 6.65
CA TYR A 39 1.07 -16.39 6.72
C TYR A 39 1.02 -17.01 8.11
N SER A 40 1.27 -16.20 9.15
CA SER A 40 1.25 -16.71 10.51
C SER A 40 -0.14 -17.13 10.98
N THR A 41 -1.19 -16.41 10.57
CA THR A 41 -2.57 -16.76 10.94
C THR A 41 -2.96 -18.10 10.34
N VAL A 42 -2.64 -18.34 9.06
CA VAL A 42 -2.88 -19.62 8.39
C VAL A 42 -2.09 -20.73 9.06
N CYS A 43 -0.83 -20.49 9.45
CA CYS A 43 -0.04 -21.49 10.17
C CYS A 43 -0.71 -21.90 11.49
N LEU A 44 -1.17 -20.92 12.28
CA LEU A 44 -1.81 -21.16 13.58
C LEU A 44 -3.21 -21.78 13.50
N ILE A 45 -3.88 -21.69 12.34
CA ILE A 45 -5.14 -22.39 12.11
C ILE A 45 -4.90 -23.90 11.96
N HIS A 46 -3.77 -24.30 11.36
CA HIS A 46 -3.45 -25.70 11.08
C HIS A 46 -2.57 -26.35 12.16
N ALA A 47 -1.82 -25.57 12.93
CA ALA A 47 -0.83 -26.08 13.87
C ALA A 47 -0.64 -25.15 15.09
N ASN A 48 0.14 -25.63 16.07
CA ASN A 48 0.49 -24.88 17.28
C ASN A 48 1.63 -23.88 17.03
N GLU A 49 1.81 -22.93 17.97
CA GLU A 49 2.86 -21.90 17.90
C GLU A 49 4.28 -22.48 17.74
N SER A 50 4.60 -23.56 18.47
CA SER A 50 5.92 -24.22 18.39
C SER A 50 6.22 -24.78 16.99
N PHE A 51 5.21 -25.35 16.34
CA PHE A 51 5.33 -25.84 14.97
C PHE A 51 5.62 -24.69 14.00
N CYS A 52 4.91 -23.58 14.14
CA CYS A 52 5.08 -22.41 13.27
C CYS A 52 6.45 -21.74 13.44
N SER A 53 7.10 -21.85 14.60
CA SER A 53 8.47 -21.37 14.78
C SER A 53 9.55 -22.29 14.18
N GLU A 54 9.27 -23.60 14.08
CA GLU A 54 10.26 -24.58 13.64
C GLU A 54 10.15 -24.94 12.14
N ILE A 55 9.00 -24.61 11.53
CA ILE A 55 8.68 -24.96 10.14
C ILE A 55 9.71 -24.45 9.12
N ASP A 56 10.31 -23.28 9.36
CA ASP A 56 11.30 -22.69 8.45
C ASP A 56 12.69 -23.32 8.59
N HIS A 57 12.99 -23.95 9.74
CA HIS A 57 14.29 -24.56 10.02
C HIS A 57 14.34 -26.05 9.68
N ASN A 58 13.20 -26.74 9.77
CA ASN A 58 13.13 -28.18 9.60
C ASN A 58 12.77 -28.58 8.16
N LYS A 59 13.77 -29.06 7.39
CA LYS A 59 13.57 -29.52 6.00
C LYS A 59 12.57 -30.66 5.85
N SER A 60 12.30 -31.43 6.90
CA SER A 60 11.30 -32.50 6.85
C SER A 60 9.86 -31.97 6.76
N LEU A 61 9.63 -30.72 7.17
CA LEU A 61 8.31 -30.05 7.17
C LEU A 61 8.01 -29.26 5.89
N ARG A 62 8.85 -29.36 4.85
CA ARG A 62 8.70 -28.63 3.58
C ARG A 62 7.33 -28.82 2.91
N ALA A 63 6.75 -30.02 3.01
CA ALA A 63 5.42 -30.30 2.47
C ALA A 63 4.35 -29.43 3.15
N SER A 64 4.38 -29.35 4.48
CA SER A 64 3.49 -28.51 5.28
C SER A 64 3.75 -27.02 5.05
N GLN A 65 5.02 -26.61 4.94
CA GLN A 65 5.40 -25.23 4.63
C GLN A 65 4.82 -24.79 3.28
N THR A 66 4.90 -25.65 2.26
CA THR A 66 4.35 -25.38 0.93
C THR A 66 2.83 -25.27 0.96
N LEU A 67 2.16 -26.11 1.76
CA LEU A 67 0.70 -26.05 1.93
C LEU A 67 0.27 -24.71 2.56
N ILE A 68 0.92 -24.31 3.65
CA ILE A 68 0.62 -23.05 4.38
C ILE A 68 0.95 -21.84 3.49
N GLN A 69 2.08 -21.86 2.78
CA GLN A 69 2.44 -20.82 1.83
C GLN A 69 1.42 -20.71 0.69
N LYS A 70 0.92 -21.84 0.20
CA LYS A 70 -0.10 -21.87 -0.86
C LYS A 70 -1.41 -21.27 -0.36
N GLU A 71 -1.90 -21.68 0.81
CA GLU A 71 -3.15 -21.17 1.35
C GLU A 71 -3.06 -19.67 1.71
N SER A 72 -1.97 -19.24 2.35
CA SER A 72 -1.75 -17.80 2.62
C SER A 72 -1.72 -16.97 1.33
N SER A 73 -1.08 -17.48 0.27
CA SER A 73 -1.10 -16.83 -1.05
C SER A 73 -2.51 -16.76 -1.65
N GLN A 74 -3.35 -17.79 -1.44
CA GLN A 74 -4.75 -17.76 -1.87
C GLN A 74 -5.55 -16.66 -1.13
N TRP A 75 -5.33 -16.50 0.18
CA TRP A 75 -5.96 -15.42 0.94
C TRP A 75 -5.52 -14.05 0.46
N SER A 76 -4.21 -13.83 0.23
CA SER A 76 -3.71 -12.58 -0.35
C SER A 76 -4.29 -12.30 -1.75
N LEU A 77 -4.50 -13.34 -2.55
CA LEU A 77 -5.16 -13.24 -3.85
C LEU A 77 -6.62 -12.79 -3.70
N TYR A 78 -7.38 -13.39 -2.79
CA TYR A 78 -8.77 -12.99 -2.52
C TYR A 78 -8.88 -11.53 -2.06
N GLY A 79 -7.94 -11.07 -1.21
CA GLY A 79 -7.88 -9.67 -0.79
C GLY A 79 -7.60 -8.74 -1.97
N THR A 80 -6.59 -9.07 -2.79
CA THR A 80 -6.21 -8.28 -3.97
C THR A 80 -7.33 -8.21 -5.01
N LEU A 81 -8.03 -9.32 -5.27
CA LEU A 81 -9.18 -9.35 -6.16
C LEU A 81 -10.33 -8.50 -5.64
N SER A 82 -10.64 -8.64 -4.35
CA SER A 82 -11.71 -7.85 -3.72
C SER A 82 -11.41 -6.35 -3.78
N PHE A 83 -10.19 -5.95 -3.47
CA PHE A 83 -9.71 -4.58 -3.65
C PHE A 83 -9.84 -4.12 -5.11
N GLY A 84 -9.30 -4.91 -6.05
CA GLY A 84 -9.23 -4.55 -7.47
C GLY A 84 -10.60 -4.38 -8.11
N ILE A 85 -11.55 -5.25 -7.78
CA ILE A 85 -12.94 -5.15 -8.28
C ILE A 85 -13.56 -3.83 -7.81
N ILE A 86 -13.52 -3.55 -6.50
CA ILE A 86 -14.12 -2.33 -5.94
C ILE A 86 -13.41 -1.08 -6.48
N ALA A 87 -12.07 -1.08 -6.51
CA ALA A 87 -11.29 0.04 -7.03
C ALA A 87 -11.57 0.32 -8.52
N CYS A 88 -11.83 -0.71 -9.33
CA CYS A 88 -12.19 -0.55 -10.74
C CYS A 88 -13.50 0.23 -10.93
N PHE A 89 -14.52 -0.03 -10.09
CA PHE A 89 -15.78 0.72 -10.14
C PHE A 89 -15.66 2.13 -9.57
N ILE A 90 -14.83 2.30 -8.54
CA ILE A 90 -14.70 3.56 -7.82
C ILE A 90 -13.77 4.56 -8.53
N SER A 91 -12.74 4.06 -9.21
CA SER A 91 -11.72 4.89 -9.88
C SER A 91 -12.33 5.91 -10.88
N PRO A 92 -13.27 5.55 -11.78
CA PRO A 92 -13.91 6.52 -12.68
C PRO A 92 -14.67 7.63 -11.94
N ILE A 93 -15.33 7.29 -10.83
CA ILE A 93 -16.10 8.26 -10.02
C ILE A 93 -15.15 9.29 -9.40
N TYR A 94 -14.05 8.82 -8.83
CA TYR A 94 -13.04 9.69 -8.24
C TYR A 94 -12.26 10.47 -9.30
N GLY A 95 -12.04 9.91 -10.49
CA GLY A 95 -11.49 10.61 -11.64
C GLY A 95 -12.37 11.80 -12.04
N SER A 96 -13.67 11.56 -12.25
CA SER A 96 -14.64 12.62 -12.54
C SER A 96 -14.72 13.66 -11.41
N LEU A 97 -14.63 13.22 -10.15
CA LEU A 97 -14.58 14.13 -9.00
C LEU A 97 -13.30 14.97 -8.97
N SER A 98 -12.17 14.39 -9.37
CA SER A 98 -10.87 15.08 -9.48
C SER A 98 -10.87 16.13 -10.59
N ASP A 99 -11.62 15.90 -11.66
CA ASP A 99 -11.74 16.84 -12.78
C ASP A 99 -12.73 17.97 -12.51
N THR A 100 -13.78 17.71 -11.72
CA THR A 100 -14.84 18.71 -11.43
C THR A 100 -14.64 19.49 -10.13
N LYS A 101 -13.96 18.92 -9.12
CA LYS A 101 -13.65 19.57 -7.83
C LYS A 101 -12.15 19.79 -7.67
N ASN A 102 -11.77 20.43 -6.56
CA ASN A 102 -10.37 20.57 -6.16
C ASN A 102 -9.66 19.19 -6.13
N ARG A 103 -8.59 19.04 -6.91
CA ARG A 103 -7.73 17.83 -7.01
C ARG A 103 -7.10 17.35 -5.70
N LYS A 104 -7.21 18.15 -4.63
CA LYS A 104 -6.80 17.79 -3.26
C LYS A 104 -7.78 16.83 -2.57
N LEU A 105 -9.06 16.86 -2.94
CA LEU A 105 -10.09 16.05 -2.27
C LEU A 105 -9.90 14.54 -2.45
N PRO A 106 -9.65 14.02 -3.68
CA PRO A 106 -9.36 12.59 -3.86
C PRO A 106 -8.15 12.12 -3.06
N ILE A 107 -7.08 12.93 -3.00
CA ILE A 107 -5.86 12.62 -2.24
C ILE A 107 -6.17 12.44 -0.74
N ILE A 108 -6.93 13.36 -0.14
CA ILE A 108 -7.30 13.29 1.28
C ILE A 108 -8.15 12.04 1.55
N LEU A 109 -9.09 11.72 0.66
CA LEU A 109 -9.95 10.55 0.78
C LEU A 109 -9.13 9.25 0.72
N THR A 110 -8.20 9.12 -0.24
CA THR A 110 -7.32 7.95 -0.36
C THR A 110 -6.45 7.77 0.90
N ILE A 111 -5.86 8.85 1.42
CA ILE A 111 -5.03 8.77 2.65
C ILE A 111 -5.88 8.38 3.87
N SER A 112 -7.05 9.01 4.03
CA SER A 112 -7.96 8.72 5.16
C SER A 112 -8.40 7.25 5.13
N ASN A 113 -8.70 6.74 3.95
CA ASN A 113 -9.11 5.35 3.76
C ASN A 113 -7.97 4.35 4.02
N ALA A 114 -6.73 4.70 3.67
CA ALA A 114 -5.55 3.90 3.99
C ALA A 114 -5.34 3.78 5.52
N ILE A 115 -5.58 4.87 6.27
CA ILE A 115 -5.51 4.85 7.74
C ILE A 115 -6.58 3.92 8.33
N ILE A 116 -7.82 4.03 7.86
CA ILE A 116 -8.93 3.16 8.30
C ILE A 116 -8.61 1.69 8.03
N THR A 117 -8.11 1.39 6.82
CA THR A 117 -7.66 0.05 6.45
C THR A 117 -6.57 -0.46 7.40
N GLY A 118 -5.60 0.40 7.72
CA GLY A 118 -4.56 0.12 8.70
C GLY A 118 -5.12 -0.30 10.05
N VAL A 119 -6.04 0.49 10.60
CA VAL A 119 -6.71 0.21 11.88
C VAL A 119 -7.43 -1.14 11.87
N ILE A 120 -8.17 -1.46 10.80
CA ILE A 120 -8.91 -2.73 10.70
C ILE A 120 -7.95 -3.93 10.69
N ILE A 121 -6.85 -3.85 9.96
CA ILE A 121 -5.84 -4.92 9.96
C ILE A 121 -5.14 -5.03 11.31
N THR A 122 -4.86 -3.90 11.98
CA THR A 122 -4.32 -3.92 13.36
C THR A 122 -5.29 -4.57 14.34
N ILE A 123 -6.60 -4.32 14.23
CA ILE A 123 -7.60 -5.03 15.03
C ILE A 123 -7.58 -6.53 14.68
N GLY A 124 -7.45 -6.86 13.39
CA GLY A 124 -7.34 -8.23 12.91
C GLY A 124 -6.12 -8.99 13.47
N SER A 125 -5.03 -8.30 13.81
CA SER A 125 -3.85 -8.94 14.41
C SER A 125 -4.09 -9.43 15.84
N ILE A 126 -5.05 -8.84 16.57
CA ILE A 126 -5.46 -9.30 17.91
C ILE A 126 -6.10 -10.70 17.82
N PHE A 127 -6.77 -11.01 16.72
CA PHE A 127 -7.44 -12.29 16.46
C PHE A 127 -6.55 -13.28 15.67
N ARG A 128 -5.21 -13.11 15.72
CA ARG A 128 -4.25 -13.98 15.03
C ARG A 128 -4.52 -15.46 15.35
N GLY A 129 -4.41 -16.30 14.32
CA GLY A 129 -4.68 -17.74 14.41
C GLY A 129 -6.16 -18.14 14.30
N THR A 130 -7.06 -17.16 14.06
CA THR A 130 -8.47 -17.44 13.79
C THR A 130 -8.85 -17.06 12.37
N LYS A 131 -9.89 -17.72 11.84
CA LYS A 131 -10.50 -17.36 10.55
C LYS A 131 -11.05 -15.92 10.54
N THR A 132 -11.39 -15.37 11.70
CA THR A 132 -11.86 -13.98 11.86
C THR A 132 -10.80 -12.98 11.38
N SER A 133 -9.52 -13.20 11.66
CA SER A 133 -8.44 -12.32 11.19
C SER A 133 -8.37 -12.27 9.66
N LEU A 134 -8.54 -13.41 8.99
CA LEU A 134 -8.56 -13.52 7.53
C LEU A 134 -9.79 -12.83 6.92
N LEU A 135 -10.95 -12.95 7.56
CA LEU A 135 -12.17 -12.23 7.14
C LEU A 135 -12.02 -10.72 7.30
N LEU A 136 -11.44 -10.25 8.40
CA LEU A 136 -11.14 -8.84 8.64
C LEU A 136 -10.17 -8.28 7.59
N TYR A 137 -9.19 -9.08 7.14
CA TYR A 137 -8.31 -8.72 6.04
C TYR A 137 -9.07 -8.50 4.71
N ILE A 138 -10.02 -9.38 4.37
CA ILE A 138 -10.85 -9.22 3.17
C ILE A 138 -11.72 -7.96 3.28
N ILE A 139 -12.35 -7.74 4.43
CA ILE A 139 -13.16 -6.54 4.69
C ILE A 139 -12.29 -5.28 4.56
N ALA A 140 -11.09 -5.28 5.15
CA ALA A 140 -10.14 -4.19 5.02
C ALA A 140 -9.74 -3.94 3.56
N SER A 141 -9.55 -5.00 2.76
CA SER A 141 -9.23 -4.88 1.34
C SER A 141 -10.37 -4.28 0.51
N ILE A 142 -11.62 -4.63 0.82
CA ILE A 142 -12.81 -4.04 0.21
C ILE A 142 -12.91 -2.55 0.55
N ILE A 143 -12.75 -2.21 1.83
CA ILE A 143 -12.75 -0.81 2.30
C ILE A 143 -11.63 -0.04 1.62
N ASN A 144 -10.42 -0.61 1.54
CA ASN A 144 -9.31 0.01 0.83
C ASN A 144 -9.66 0.30 -0.65
N GLY A 145 -10.41 -0.60 -1.29
CA GLY A 145 -10.89 -0.44 -2.66
C GLY A 145 -11.77 0.79 -2.86
N PHE A 146 -12.58 1.17 -1.86
CA PHE A 146 -13.41 2.38 -1.91
C PHE A 146 -12.61 3.69 -1.88
N GLY A 147 -11.36 3.65 -1.42
CA GLY A 147 -10.44 4.79 -1.54
C GLY A 147 -9.67 4.82 -2.87
N GLY A 148 -9.91 3.83 -3.76
CA GLY A 148 -9.27 3.55 -5.05
C GLY A 148 -7.74 3.47 -5.07
N GLY A 149 -7.12 3.52 -3.89
CA GLY A 149 -5.71 3.23 -3.66
C GLY A 149 -4.75 4.13 -4.45
N THR A 150 -3.58 3.58 -4.75
CA THR A 150 -2.46 4.30 -5.35
C THR A 150 -2.78 4.86 -6.74
N LEU A 151 -3.73 4.28 -7.47
CA LEU A 151 -4.11 4.73 -8.82
C LEU A 151 -4.75 6.12 -8.80
N ILE A 152 -5.64 6.39 -7.85
CA ILE A 152 -6.27 7.71 -7.71
C ILE A 152 -5.23 8.74 -7.28
N LEU A 153 -4.34 8.40 -6.33
CA LEU A 153 -3.27 9.28 -5.90
C LEU A 153 -2.39 9.71 -7.09
N LEU A 154 -1.94 8.75 -7.89
CA LEU A 154 -1.16 8.98 -9.11
C LEU A 154 -1.91 9.85 -10.12
N SER A 155 -3.16 9.49 -10.43
CA SER A 155 -3.99 10.22 -11.38
C SER A 155 -4.20 11.67 -10.96
N SER A 156 -4.51 11.92 -9.68
CA SER A 156 -4.67 13.28 -9.15
C SER A 156 -3.35 14.06 -9.15
N CYS A 157 -2.21 13.41 -8.89
CA CYS A 157 -0.90 14.07 -8.94
C CYS A 157 -0.50 14.46 -10.37
N PHE A 158 -0.66 13.54 -11.34
CA PHE A 158 -0.35 13.82 -12.74
C PHE A 158 -1.31 14.83 -13.37
N GLY A 159 -2.58 14.77 -12.98
CA GLY A 159 -3.52 15.85 -13.25
C GLY A 159 -2.95 17.16 -12.72
N TYR A 160 -2.70 17.26 -11.41
CA TYR A 160 -2.24 18.50 -10.79
C TYR A 160 -0.99 19.08 -11.47
N VAL A 161 -0.02 18.25 -11.85
CA VAL A 161 1.15 18.65 -12.64
C VAL A 161 0.74 19.24 -13.99
N SER A 162 -0.22 18.64 -14.68
CA SER A 162 -0.75 19.12 -15.96
C SER A 162 -1.44 20.49 -15.85
N ASP A 163 -2.00 20.85 -14.69
CA ASP A 163 -2.60 22.18 -14.49
C ASP A 163 -1.57 23.27 -14.20
N ILE A 164 -0.46 22.92 -13.52
CA ILE A 164 0.54 23.90 -13.08
C ILE A 164 1.67 24.13 -14.10
N CYS A 165 1.98 23.12 -14.92
CA CYS A 165 3.08 23.19 -15.88
C CYS A 165 2.59 23.75 -17.21
N ILE A 166 3.09 24.94 -17.56
CA ILE A 166 2.76 25.61 -18.83
C ILE A 166 3.63 25.08 -19.97
N GLU A 167 4.90 24.76 -19.67
CA GLU A 167 5.87 24.27 -20.64
C GLU A 167 5.92 22.74 -20.65
N LYS A 168 6.02 22.17 -21.86
CA LYS A 168 6.12 20.71 -22.05
C LYS A 168 7.32 20.09 -21.34
N GLU A 169 8.47 20.77 -21.34
CA GLU A 169 9.67 20.28 -20.67
C GLU A 169 9.48 20.19 -19.15
N GLN A 170 8.88 21.22 -18.55
CA GLN A 170 8.57 21.24 -17.11
C GLN A 170 7.59 20.13 -16.73
N HIS A 171 6.59 19.88 -17.57
CA HIS A 171 5.61 18.80 -17.37
C HIS A 171 6.26 17.42 -17.32
N VAL A 172 7.12 17.12 -18.30
CA VAL A 172 7.86 15.84 -18.36
C VAL A 172 8.81 15.70 -17.16
N GLN A 173 9.54 16.76 -16.82
CA GLN A 173 10.42 16.75 -15.65
C GLN A 173 9.65 16.53 -14.34
N ALA A 174 8.50 17.18 -14.17
CA ALA A 174 7.68 17.03 -12.98
C ALA A 174 7.15 15.60 -12.81
N ILE A 175 6.66 14.98 -13.89
CA ILE A 175 6.25 13.57 -13.88
C ILE A 175 7.41 12.67 -13.50
N ALA A 176 8.58 12.85 -14.11
CA ALA A 176 9.77 12.05 -13.82
C ALA A 176 10.19 12.15 -12.35
N ILE A 177 10.15 13.34 -11.75
CA ILE A 177 10.49 13.54 -10.32
C ILE A 177 9.45 12.86 -9.42
N ILE A 178 8.16 12.94 -9.74
CA ILE A 178 7.11 12.24 -8.99
C ILE A 178 7.31 10.73 -9.08
N GLU A 179 7.52 10.18 -10.28
CA GLU A 179 7.79 8.76 -10.45
C GLU A 179 9.04 8.30 -9.69
N ALA A 180 10.12 9.07 -9.73
CA ALA A 180 11.31 8.79 -8.94
C ALA A 180 11.00 8.73 -7.44
N SER A 181 10.19 9.68 -6.93
CA SER A 181 9.79 9.69 -5.51
C SER A 181 8.96 8.47 -5.11
N LEU A 182 8.09 7.97 -5.99
CA LEU A 182 7.28 6.77 -5.75
C LEU A 182 8.19 5.54 -5.66
N HIS A 183 9.08 5.34 -6.63
CA HIS A 183 9.99 4.19 -6.64
C HIS A 183 10.97 4.21 -5.45
N LEU A 184 11.47 5.39 -5.07
CA LEU A 184 12.26 5.55 -3.85
C LEU A 184 11.45 5.15 -2.61
N GLY A 185 10.18 5.54 -2.53
CA GLY A 185 9.26 5.13 -1.47
C GLY A 185 9.13 3.61 -1.38
N THR A 186 9.01 2.93 -2.52
CA THR A 186 8.93 1.46 -2.60
C THR A 186 10.18 0.80 -2.03
N ILE A 187 11.36 1.24 -2.48
CA ILE A 187 12.64 0.67 -2.03
C ILE A 187 12.80 0.85 -0.52
N ILE A 188 12.58 2.08 -0.02
CA ILE A 188 12.72 2.39 1.40
C ILE A 188 11.69 1.61 2.23
N GLY A 189 10.44 1.49 1.76
CA GLY A 189 9.40 0.71 2.42
C GLY A 189 9.78 -0.77 2.63
N TYR A 190 10.32 -1.43 1.60
CA TYR A 190 10.80 -2.80 1.72
C TYR A 190 12.00 -2.97 2.65
N VAL A 191 12.96 -2.05 2.56
CA VAL A 191 14.14 -2.04 3.43
C VAL A 191 13.71 -1.89 4.89
N LEU A 192 12.83 -0.92 5.18
CA LEU A 192 12.27 -0.72 6.52
C LEU A 192 11.55 -1.97 7.04
N CYS A 193 10.74 -2.62 6.19
CA CYS A 193 10.08 -3.85 6.58
C CYS A 193 11.07 -4.94 7.04
N THR A 194 12.17 -5.11 6.30
CA THR A 194 13.20 -6.09 6.64
C THR A 194 13.90 -5.75 7.95
N PHE A 195 14.17 -4.47 8.21
CA PHE A 195 14.71 -4.01 9.50
C PHE A 195 13.75 -4.29 10.65
N VAL A 196 12.46 -4.01 10.48
CA VAL A 196 11.42 -4.28 11.49
C VAL A 196 11.34 -5.77 11.82
N PHE A 197 11.29 -6.64 10.80
CA PHE A 197 11.26 -8.09 11.04
C PHE A 197 12.53 -8.61 11.69
N LYS A 198 13.71 -8.11 11.30
CA LYS A 198 14.98 -8.49 11.94
C LYS A 198 15.05 -8.06 13.39
N PHE A 199 14.47 -6.91 13.73
CA PHE A 199 14.39 -6.44 15.12
C PHE A 199 13.43 -7.33 15.94
N HIS A 200 12.27 -7.68 15.37
CA HIS A 200 11.31 -8.56 16.02
C HIS A 200 11.88 -9.97 16.25
N ALA A 201 12.63 -10.53 15.29
CA ALA A 201 13.25 -11.85 15.42
C ALA A 201 14.38 -11.93 16.48
N LYS A 202 14.88 -10.79 16.97
CA LYS A 202 15.92 -10.74 18.02
C LYS A 202 15.35 -10.62 19.44
N THR A 203 14.07 -10.28 19.57
CA THR A 203 13.39 -10.08 20.86
C THR A 203 12.71 -11.36 21.27
#